data_AF-A0A8T6TW13-F1
#
_entry.id   AF-A0A8T6TW13-F1
#
_cell.length_a   1.000
_cell.length_b   1.000
_cell.length_c   1.000
_cell.angle_alpha   90.00
_cell.angle_beta   90.00
_cell.angle_gamma   90.00
#
_symmetry.space_group_name_H-M   'P 1'
#
loop_
_entity.id
_entity.type
_entity.pdbx_description
1 polymer ?
#
loop_
_entity_poly.entity_id
_entity_poly.type
_entity_poly.pdbx_seq_one_letter_code
_entity_poly.pdbx_strand_id
1 'polypeptide(L)' 'QAKEKLKEEIQYYLTYYKNNPDTTQTNPTFGNLGQEQWQKFHFKHCFHHLSQFNLIRQNKSDTN' A
#
# COMPACT_ATOMS: atom_id res chain seq x y z
N GLN A 1 -1.29 17.32 -10.18
CA GLN A 1 -2.30 16.39 -10.73
C GLN A 1 -2.13 14.98 -10.15
N ALA A 2 -1.00 14.29 -10.35
CA ALA A 2 -0.80 12.92 -9.84
C ALA A 2 -0.92 12.77 -8.32
N LYS A 3 -0.35 13.71 -7.55
CA LYS A 3 -0.41 13.71 -6.07
C LYS A 3 -1.84 13.79 -5.53
N GLU A 4 -2.71 14.61 -6.16
CA GLU A 4 -4.09 14.77 -5.69
C GLU A 4 -4.92 13.53 -6.02
N LYS A 5 -4.77 12.97 -7.23
CA LYS A 5 -5.39 11.69 -7.59
C LYS A 5 -5.00 10.56 -6.62
N LEU A 6 -3.72 10.47 -6.25
CA LEU A 6 -3.28 9.47 -5.27
C LEU A 6 -4.02 9.63 -3.93
N LYS A 7 -4.22 10.86 -3.45
CA LYS A 7 -4.97 11.10 -2.21
C LYS A 7 -6.44 10.70 -2.36
N GLU A 8 -7.06 11.02 -3.48
CA GLU A 8 -8.45 10.64 -3.79
C GLU A 8 -8.62 9.12 -3.78
N GLU A 9 -7.72 8.38 -4.44
CA GLU A 9 -7.73 6.91 -4.45
C GLU A 9 -7.51 6.32 -3.06
N ILE A 10 -6.63 6.91 -2.24
CA ILE A 10 -6.43 6.49 -0.84
C ILE A 10 -7.73 6.70 -0.04
N GLN A 11 -8.41 7.84 -0.21
CA GLN A 11 -9.67 8.10 0.50
C GLN A 11 -10.78 7.14 0.05
N TYR A 12 -10.86 6.85 -1.24
CA TYR A 12 -11.78 5.85 -1.77
C TYR A 12 -11.51 4.47 -1.16
N TYR A 13 -10.26 4.01 -1.16
CA TYR A 13 -9.85 2.75 -0.55
C TYR A 13 -10.23 2.68 0.95
N LEU A 14 -9.92 3.73 1.73
CA LEU A 14 -10.24 3.77 3.16
C LEU A 14 -11.76 3.73 3.41
N THR A 15 -12.53 4.47 2.61
CA THR A 15 -14.00 4.50 2.72
C THR A 15 -14.62 3.16 2.32
N TYR A 16 -14.10 2.53 1.27
CA TYR A 16 -14.58 1.23 0.80
C TYR A 16 -14.46 0.16 1.90
N TYR A 17 -13.28 0.01 2.51
CA TYR A 17 -13.07 -0.98 3.56
C TYR A 17 -13.70 -0.60 4.91
N LYS A 18 -13.92 0.69 5.18
CA LYS A 18 -14.72 1.12 6.34
C LYS A 18 -16.15 0.60 6.24
N ASN A 19 -16.74 0.63 5.05
CA ASN A 19 -18.11 0.18 4.81
C ASN A 19 -18.22 -1.32 4.56
N ASN A 20 -17.11 -1.99 4.21
CA ASN A 20 -17.08 -3.39 3.81
C ASN A 20 -15.86 -4.13 4.42
N PRO A 21 -15.77 -4.27 5.76
CA PRO A 21 -14.56 -4.72 6.45
C PRO A 21 -14.12 -6.14 6.07
N ASP A 22 -15.06 -7.03 5.77
CA ASP A 22 -14.79 -8.44 5.47
C ASP A 22 -14.60 -8.72 3.97
N THR A 23 -14.61 -7.68 3.13
CA THR A 23 -14.42 -7.87 1.69
C THR A 23 -12.99 -8.21 1.35
N THR A 24 -12.83 -9.02 0.30
CA THR A 24 -11.54 -9.32 -0.31
C THR A 24 -11.52 -8.82 -1.74
N GLN A 25 -10.40 -8.24 -2.16
CA GLN A 25 -10.17 -7.79 -3.52
C GLN A 25 -8.98 -8.55 -4.12
N THR A 26 -9.13 -8.98 -5.37
CA THR A 26 -8.09 -9.76 -6.06
C THR A 26 -6.92 -8.87 -6.44
N ASN A 27 -5.76 -9.15 -5.84
CA ASN A 27 -4.46 -8.68 -6.31
C ASN A 27 -3.94 -9.64 -7.39
N PRO A 28 -3.39 -9.15 -8.51
CA PRO A 28 -2.94 -10.00 -9.62
C PRO A 28 -1.81 -10.97 -9.24
N THR A 29 -1.01 -10.64 -8.22
CA THR A 29 0.14 -11.44 -7.79
C THR A 29 -0.18 -12.27 -6.56
N PHE A 30 -0.89 -11.69 -5.59
CA PHE A 30 -1.13 -12.32 -4.28
C PHE A 30 -2.51 -12.96 -4.14
N GLY A 31 -3.36 -12.89 -5.17
CA GLY A 31 -4.73 -13.41 -5.11
C GLY A 31 -5.64 -12.55 -4.24
N ASN A 32 -6.64 -13.15 -3.60
CA ASN A 32 -7.62 -12.41 -2.81
C ASN A 32 -7.01 -11.88 -1.52
N LEU A 33 -6.98 -10.56 -1.39
CA LEU A 33 -6.46 -9.87 -0.21
C LEU A 33 -7.58 -9.13 0.53
N GLY A 34 -7.61 -9.26 1.85
CA GLY A 34 -8.43 -8.43 2.73
C GLY A 34 -7.78 -7.07 3.02
N GLN A 35 -8.44 -6.25 3.84
CA GLN A 35 -7.98 -4.88 4.16
C GLN A 35 -6.54 -4.85 4.68
N GLU A 36 -6.22 -5.65 5.70
CA GLU A 36 -4.90 -5.65 6.34
C GLU A 36 -3.77 -6.00 5.35
N GLN A 37 -4.00 -6.97 4.47
CA GLN A 37 -3.03 -7.37 3.47
C GLN A 37 -2.82 -6.29 2.41
N TRP A 38 -3.89 -5.62 1.98
CA TRP A 38 -3.79 -4.45 1.10
C TRP A 38 -3.05 -3.28 1.76
N GLN A 39 -3.26 -3.02 3.05
CA GLN A 39 -2.51 -2.00 3.78
C GLN A 39 -1.01 -2.30 3.79
N LYS A 40 -0.62 -3.55 4.08
CA LYS A 40 0.78 -3.99 4.03
C LYS A 40 1.37 -3.87 2.62
N PHE A 41 0.61 -4.23 1.59
CA PHE A 41 1.01 -4.07 0.20
C PHE A 41 1.27 -2.60 -0.15
N HIS A 42 0.33 -1.69 0.14
CA HIS A 42 0.49 -0.26 -0.12
C HIS A 42 1.70 0.32 0.61
N PHE A 43 1.89 -0.03 1.88
CA PHE A 43 3.05 0.42 2.64
C PHE A 43 4.36 -0.02 1.99
N LYS A 44 4.50 -1.32 1.68
CA LYS A 44 5.71 -1.87 1.06
C LYS A 44 5.98 -1.27 -0.33
N HIS A 45 4.95 -1.09 -1.14
CA HIS A 45 5.05 -0.51 -2.48
C HIS A 45 5.50 0.95 -2.43
N CYS A 46 4.86 1.78 -1.60
CA CYS A 46 5.25 3.18 -1.42
C CYS A 46 6.66 3.29 -0.83
N PHE A 47 6.99 2.48 0.18
CA PHE A 47 8.32 2.46 0.78
C PHE A 47 9.40 2.10 -0.25
N HIS A 48 9.16 1.07 -1.08
CA HIS A 48 10.08 0.69 -2.16
C HIS A 48 10.33 1.87 -3.09
N HIS A 49 9.29 2.50 -3.63
CA HIS A 49 9.45 3.62 -4.56
C HIS A 49 10.13 4.83 -3.90
N LEU A 50 9.77 5.20 -2.68
CA LEU A 50 10.43 6.31 -1.97
C LEU A 50 11.91 6.02 -1.68
N SER A 51 12.25 4.75 -1.41
CA SER A 51 13.64 4.34 -1.22
C SER A 51 14.46 4.36 -2.51
N GLN A 52 13.87 4.08 -3.69
CA GLN A 52 14.56 4.19 -4.98
C GLN A 52 15.03 5.62 -5.28
N PHE A 53 14.33 6.62 -4.74
CA PHE A 53 14.68 8.03 -4.86
C PHE A 53 15.47 8.58 -3.66
N ASN A 54 15.94 7.71 -2.75
CA ASN A 54 16.64 8.07 -1.52
C ASN A 54 15.85 9.03 -0.59
N LEU A 55 14.51 9.04 -0.69
CA LEU A 55 13.65 9.85 0.16
C LEU A 55 13.42 9.21 1.53
N ILE A 56 13.59 7.88 1.61
CA ILE A 56 13.53 7.09 2.84
C ILE A 56 14.68 6.09 2.83
N ARG A 57 15.36 5.93 3.97
CA ARG A 57 16.42 4.93 4.11
C ARG A 57 15.81 3.56 4.37
N GLN A 58 16.25 2.57 3.60
CA GLN A 58 16.10 1.18 4.04
C GLN A 58 17.19 0.94 5.08
N ASN A 59 16.80 0.74 6.34
CA ASN A 59 17.73 0.20 7.32
C ASN A 59 18.02 -1.25 6.92
N LYS A 60 19.04 -1.46 6.08
CA LYS A 60 19.69 -2.77 5.94
C LYS A 60 20.66 -2.91 7.12
N SER A 61 20.12 -3.18 8.31
CA SER A 61 20.92 -3.64 9.44
C SER A 61 20.50 -5.07 9.75
N ASP A 62 20.85 -5.99 8.85
CA ASP A 62 20.89 -7.45 9.08
C ASP A 62 21.86 -8.07 8.05
N THR A 63 23.06 -7.51 7.94
CA THR A 63 24.23 -8.28 7.51
C THR A 63 25.18 -8.33 8.68
N ASN A 64 24.98 -9.33 9.54
CA ASN A 64 26.06 -10.15 10.06
C ASN A 64 25.52 -11.53 10.40
#